data_AF-A0A8T5J539-F1
#
_entry.id   AF-A0A8T5J539-F1
#
_cell.length_a   1.000
_cell.length_b   1.000
_cell.length_c   1.000
_cell.angle_alpha   90.00
_cell.angle_beta   90.00
_cell.angle_gamma   90.00
#
_symmetry.space_group_name_H-M   'P 1'
#
loop_
_entity.id
_entity.type
_entity.pdbx_description
1 polymer ?
#
loop_
_entity_poly.entity_id
_entity_poly.type
_entity_poly.pdbx_seq_one_letter_code
_entity_poly.pdbx_strand_id
1 'polypeptide(L)' 'DGQVLVLHDMLGITTDFSPRFLRRYLDLENQITGAVEQYCEDVRSGDFPNQDESY' A
#
# COMPACT_ATOMS: atom_id res chain seq x y z
N ASP A 1 -1.70 -3.01 -31.92
CA ASP A 1 -1.77 -4.05 -30.87
C ASP A 1 -1.92 -3.40 -29.51
N GLY A 2 -3.05 -3.66 -28.84
CA GLY A 2 -3.32 -3.16 -27.50
C GLY A 2 -2.88 -4.18 -26.45
N GLN A 3 -2.42 -3.68 -25.30
CA GLN A 3 -2.20 -4.50 -24.12
C GLN A 3 -3.29 -4.22 -23.09
N VAL A 4 -3.71 -5.26 -22.38
CA VAL A 4 -4.67 -5.17 -21.27
C VAL A 4 -3.97 -5.68 -20.02
N LEU A 5 -4.00 -4.88 -18.96
CA LEU A 5 -3.47 -5.23 -17.66
C LEU A 5 -4.47 -4.83 -16.58
N VAL A 6 -4.63 -5.68 -15.57
CA VAL A 6 -5.51 -5.38 -14.43
C VAL A 6 -4.76 -4.42 -13.51
N LEU A 7 -5.39 -3.29 -13.19
CA LEU A 7 -4.81 -2.23 -12.37
C LEU A 7 -4.33 -2.75 -11.00
N HIS A 8 -5.15 -3.54 -10.31
CA HIS A 8 -4.83 -4.08 -8.98
C HIS A 8 -3.60 -4.99 -8.99
N ASP A 9 -3.49 -5.86 -9.99
CA ASP A 9 -2.33 -6.73 -10.18
C ASP A 9 -1.07 -5.92 -10.52
N MET A 10 -1.22 -4.90 -11.37
CA MET A 10 -0.13 -4.00 -11.76
C MET A 10 0.42 -3.24 -10.55
N LEU A 11 -0.46 -2.82 -9.64
CA LEU A 11 -0.11 -2.08 -8.43
C LEU A 11 0.28 -2.98 -7.25
N GLY A 12 0.19 -4.30 -7.39
CA GLY A 12 0.54 -5.24 -6.32
C GLY A 12 -0.40 -5.15 -5.11
N ILE A 13 -1.70 -4.92 -5.33
CA ILE A 13 -2.72 -4.93 -4.28
C ILE A 13 -3.11 -6.37 -3.91
N THR A 14 -3.10 -7.26 -4.90
CA THR A 14 -3.41 -8.69 -4.78
C THR A 14 -2.14 -9.50 -5.00
N THR A 15 -1.77 -10.33 -4.02
CA THR A 15 -0.52 -11.11 -4.06
C THR A 15 -0.72 -12.60 -4.31
N ASP A 16 -1.93 -13.12 -4.03
CA ASP A 16 -2.28 -14.54 -4.19
C ASP A 16 -2.34 -15.01 -5.64
N PHE A 17 -2.49 -14.08 -6.61
CA PHE A 17 -2.59 -14.41 -8.02
C PHE A 17 -1.67 -13.52 -8.87
N SER A 18 -0.67 -14.15 -9.51
CA SER A 18 0.26 -13.46 -10.41
C SER A 18 0.41 -14.24 -11.72
N PRO A 19 -0.31 -13.85 -12.79
CA PRO A 19 -0.11 -14.41 -14.12
C PRO A 19 1.35 -14.32 -14.57
N ARG A 20 1.86 -15.30 -15.33
CA ARG A 20 3.25 -15.28 -15.83
C ARG A 20 3.62 -14.03 -16.66
N PHE A 21 2.63 -13.32 -17.20
CA PHE A 21 2.83 -12.12 -18.02
C PHE A 21 2.56 -10.81 -17.24
N LEU A 22 2.32 -10.88 -15.93
CA LEU A 22 2.11 -9.71 -15.09
C LEU A 22 3.44 -8.99 -14.86
N ARG A 23 3.48 -7.70 -15.19
CA ARG A 23 4.51 -6.78 -14.70
C ARG A 23 3.93 -5.96 -13.56
N ARG A 24 4.49 -6.12 -12.36
CA ARG A 24 4.21 -5.25 -11.21
C ARG A 24 5.02 -3.97 -11.32
N TYR A 25 4.37 -2.84 -11.08
CA TYR A 25 4.99 -1.52 -11.04
C TYR A 25 5.08 -0.99 -9.61
N LEU A 26 4.23 -1.48 -8.71
CA LEU A 26 4.24 -1.17 -7.29
C LEU A 26 3.95 -2.42 -6.46
N ASP A 27 4.27 -2.31 -5.18
CA ASP A 27 3.99 -3.27 -4.13
C ASP A 27 3.14 -2.57 -3.07
N LEU A 28 1.86 -2.34 -3.42
CA LEU A 28 0.94 -1.61 -2.55
C LEU A 28 0.54 -2.41 -1.32
N GLU A 29 0.53 -3.74 -1.38
CA GLU A 29 0.30 -4.57 -0.18
C GLU A 29 1.29 -4.20 0.93
N ASN A 30 2.60 -4.23 0.63
CA ASN A 30 3.62 -3.92 1.61
C ASN A 30 3.60 -2.45 2.04
N GLN A 31 3.38 -1.52 1.10
CA GLN A 31 3.32 -0.09 1.44
C GLN A 31 2.11 0.25 2.34
N ILE A 32 0.94 -0.32 2.05
CA ILE A 32 -0.26 -0.13 2.87
C ILE A 32 -0.04 -0.75 4.26
N THR A 33 0.52 -1.96 4.31
CA THR A 33 0.81 -2.64 5.58
C THR A 33 1.74 -1.79 6.44
N GLY A 34 2.87 -1.33 5.90
CA GLY A 34 3.81 -0.48 6.62
C GLY A 34 3.20 0.86 7.05
N ALA A 35 2.34 1.47 6.23
CA ALA A 35 1.65 2.70 6.61
C ALA A 35 0.68 2.50 7.80
N VAL A 36 -0.02 1.36 7.83
CA VAL A 36 -0.92 1.02 8.94
C VAL A 36 -0.12 0.71 10.21
N GLU A 37 0.99 -0.01 10.08
CA GLU A 37 1.89 -0.27 11.21
C GLU A 37 2.46 1.02 11.80
N GLN A 38 2.96 1.92 10.95
CA GLN A 38 3.48 3.23 11.37
C GLN A 38 2.39 4.05 12.08
N TYR A 39 1.19 4.13 11.50
CA TYR A 39 0.06 4.81 12.14
C TYR A 39 -0.26 4.22 13.51
N CYS A 40 -0.24 2.89 13.65
CA CYS A 40 -0.44 2.23 14.93
C CYS A 40 0.68 2.56 15.94
N GLU A 41 1.92 2.70 15.49
CA GLU A 41 3.05 3.13 16.32
C GLU A 41 2.86 4.57 16.79
N ASP A 42 2.56 5.49 15.87
CA ASP A 42 2.40 6.92 16.16
C ASP A 42 1.25 7.16 17.17
N VAL A 43 0.15 6.41 17.05
CA VAL A 43 -0.95 6.45 18.03
C VAL A 43 -0.54 5.92 19.40
N ARG A 44 0.29 4.87 19.44
CA ARG A 44 0.74 4.25 20.70
C ARG A 44 1.81 5.08 21.40
N SER A 45 2.68 5.74 20.66
CA SER A 45 3.69 6.67 21.18
C SER A 45 3.08 8.02 21.57
N GLY A 46 1.89 8.34 21.05
CA GLY A 46 1.24 9.64 21.22
C GLY A 46 1.82 10.71 20.29
N ASP A 47 2.59 10.30 19.28
CA ASP A 47 3.08 11.18 18.22
C ASP A 47 1.95 11.58 17.25
N PHE A 48 0.89 10.76 17.16
CA PHE A 48 -0.34 11.09 16.46
C PHE A 48 -1.55 11.14 17.42
N PRO A 49 -2.38 12.20 17.38
CA PRO A 49 -2.15 13.44 16.63
C PRO A 49 -1.13 14.34 17.34
N ASN A 50 -0.30 15.05 16.58
CA ASN A 50 0.55 16.13 17.10
C ASN A 50 -0.15 17.50 17.08
N GLN A 51 0.55 18.55 17.52
CA GLN A 51 0.00 19.91 17.62
C GLN A 51 -0.49 20.47 16.28
N ASP A 52 0.10 20.09 15.15
CA ASP A 52 -0.33 20.53 13.81
C ASP A 52 -1.53 19.72 13.28
N GLU A 53 -1.85 18.59 13.94
CA GLU A 53 -2.93 17.67 13.61
C GLU A 53 -4.13 17.79 14.57
N SER A 54 -4.08 18.76 15.49
CA SER A 54 -5.09 19.03 16.51
C SER A 54 -5.51 20.52 16.51
N TYR A 55 -6.80 20.80 16.78
CA TYR A 55 -7.35 22.17 16.86
C TYR A 55 -7.19 22.80 18.25
#